data_AF-A0A954L1E1-F1
#
_entry.id   AF-A0A954L1E1-F1
#
_cell.length_a   1.000
_cell.length_b   1.000
_cell.length_c   1.000
_cell.angle_alpha   90.00
_cell.angle_beta   90.00
_cell.angle_gamma   90.00
#
_symmetry.space_group_name_H-M   'P 1'
#
loop_
_entity.id
_entity.type
_entity.pdbx_description
1 polymer ?
#
loop_
_entity_poly.entity_id
_entity_poly.type
_entity_poly.pdbx_seq_one_letter_code
_entity_poly.pdbx_strand_id
1 'polypeptide(L)'
;GRLIDGNHQLVPANSPSYRLQVDHDCEHSTGGLNFVTTRDRIEVYESFGKVIREVYSPQNYMDRVLSTAGRLKLKRKHLGSWFELKRMVRGFFNIAIGMTRNPATRRLYWRNTFRTALMGFAKFEYAQSMMSLYLHFGPQTDFIRQQLDISIQYTREGTPYPRQVVRKEAS
;
A
#
# COMPACT_ATOMS: atom_id res chain seq x y z
N GLY A 1 -10.76 -3.21 -28.72
CA GLY A 1 -9.91 -4.03 -27.86
C GLY A 1 -10.47 -4.05 -26.46
N ARG A 2 -9.89 -4.85 -25.56
CA ARG A 2 -10.29 -4.91 -24.13
C ARG A 2 -9.45 -4.00 -23.23
N LEU A 3 -8.60 -3.16 -23.84
CA LEU A 3 -7.61 -2.33 -23.16
C LEU A 3 -7.99 -0.85 -23.30
N ILE A 4 -7.65 -0.07 -22.28
CA ILE A 4 -7.85 1.38 -22.21
C ILE A 4 -6.46 2.01 -22.01
N ASP A 5 -6.15 3.10 -22.71
CA ASP A 5 -4.86 3.81 -22.56
C ASP A 5 -4.84 4.77 -21.36
N GLY A 6 -3.69 5.43 -21.12
CA GLY A 6 -3.52 6.42 -20.06
C GLY A 6 -4.37 7.68 -20.20
N ASN A 7 -4.97 7.92 -21.37
CA ASN A 7 -5.90 9.02 -21.66
C ASN A 7 -7.36 8.56 -21.65
N HIS A 8 -7.65 7.39 -21.07
CA HIS A 8 -8.98 6.81 -20.95
C HIS A 8 -9.69 6.47 -22.28
N GLN A 9 -8.95 6.23 -23.36
CA GLN A 9 -9.51 5.84 -24.65
C GLN A 9 -9.44 4.33 -24.89
N LEU A 10 -10.45 3.77 -25.57
CA LEU A 10 -10.49 2.37 -25.98
C LEU A 10 -9.43 2.09 -27.04
N VAL A 11 -8.53 1.16 -26.76
CA VAL A 11 -7.51 0.76 -27.74
C VAL A 11 -8.13 -0.23 -28.75
N PRO A 12 -8.00 0.01 -30.06
CA PRO A 12 -8.41 -0.93 -31.11
C PRO A 12 -7.74 -2.29 -30.93
N ALA A 13 -8.43 -3.38 -31.29
CA ALA A 13 -7.90 -4.74 -31.08
C ALA A 13 -6.69 -5.08 -31.98
N ASN A 14 -6.49 -4.31 -33.07
CA ASN A 14 -5.50 -4.58 -34.11
C ASN A 14 -4.25 -3.67 -34.01
N SER A 15 -4.04 -2.97 -32.89
CA SER A 15 -2.88 -2.10 -32.73
C SER A 15 -1.59 -2.93 -32.59
N PRO A 16 -0.58 -2.75 -33.49
CA PRO A 16 0.54 -3.68 -33.65
C PRO A 16 1.59 -3.65 -32.52
N SER A 17 1.52 -2.68 -31.62
CA SER A 17 2.36 -2.66 -30.42
C SER A 17 1.66 -1.83 -29.34
N TYR A 18 1.35 -2.45 -28.20
CA TYR A 18 1.07 -1.70 -26.99
C TYR A 18 2.16 -2.06 -25.97
N ARG A 19 3.01 -1.09 -25.65
CA ARG A 19 3.82 -1.16 -24.44
C ARG A 19 2.93 -0.62 -23.33
N LEU A 20 2.74 -1.40 -22.27
CA LEU A 20 2.29 -0.87 -20.99
C LEU A 20 3.40 0.05 -20.46
N GLN A 21 3.54 1.25 -21.03
CA GLN A 21 4.32 2.29 -20.41
C GLN A 21 3.43 2.85 -19.30
N VAL A 22 3.68 2.35 -18.10
CA VAL A 22 3.42 3.14 -16.90
C VAL A 22 4.28 4.38 -17.10
N ASP A 23 3.66 5.52 -17.38
CA ASP A 23 4.39 6.78 -17.41
C ASP A 23 5.10 6.87 -16.06
N HIS A 24 6.42 7.06 -16.08
CA HIS A 24 7.31 6.75 -14.96
C HIS A 24 6.99 7.56 -13.67
N ASP A 25 6.06 8.50 -13.76
CA ASP A 25 5.58 9.38 -12.69
C ASP A 25 4.28 8.88 -12.00
N CYS A 26 3.65 7.81 -12.49
CA CYS A 26 2.48 7.21 -11.84
C CYS A 26 2.91 5.98 -11.01
N GLU A 27 2.77 6.06 -9.68
CA GLU A 27 2.96 4.91 -8.79
C GLU A 27 2.17 3.70 -9.33
N HIS A 28 2.79 2.51 -9.30
CA HIS A 28 2.20 1.25 -9.81
C HIS A 28 0.83 0.90 -9.20
N SER A 29 0.50 1.50 -8.05
CA SER A 29 -0.79 1.40 -7.35
C SER A 29 -1.90 2.30 -7.91
N THR A 30 -1.54 3.29 -8.73
CA THR A 30 -2.45 4.28 -9.35
C THR A 30 -2.57 4.11 -10.86
N GLY A 31 -1.77 3.22 -11.46
CA GLY A 31 -1.91 2.81 -12.85
C GLY A 31 -3.34 2.36 -13.11
N GLY A 32 -4.04 3.09 -13.97
CA GLY A 32 -5.45 2.92 -14.27
C GLY A 32 -5.82 1.46 -14.56
N LEU A 33 -7.05 1.09 -14.17
CA LEU A 33 -7.56 -0.25 -14.35
C LEU A 33 -7.61 -0.59 -15.86
N ASN A 34 -6.67 -1.41 -16.33
CA ASN A 34 -6.42 -1.67 -17.76
C ASN A 34 -7.38 -2.69 -18.40
N PHE A 35 -8.48 -3.06 -17.72
CA PHE A 35 -9.44 -4.03 -18.21
C PHE A 35 -10.87 -3.51 -18.08
N VAL A 36 -11.73 -3.95 -19.00
CA VAL A 36 -13.17 -3.68 -18.94
C VAL A 36 -13.77 -4.52 -17.82
N THR A 37 -14.30 -3.87 -16.79
CA THR A 37 -14.91 -4.53 -15.63
C THR A 37 -16.37 -4.88 -15.90
N THR A 38 -16.82 -5.96 -15.28
CA THR A 38 -18.25 -6.32 -15.19
C THR A 38 -18.96 -5.45 -14.14
N ARG A 39 -18.25 -5.14 -13.04
CA ARG A 39 -18.70 -4.21 -11.99
C ARG A 39 -18.50 -2.76 -12.42
N ASP A 40 -19.27 -1.87 -11.82
CA ASP A 40 -19.08 -0.44 -12.00
C ASP A 40 -17.71 -0.01 -11.46
N ARG A 41 -17.01 0.86 -12.18
CA ARG A 41 -15.66 1.30 -11.79
C ARG A 41 -15.68 2.12 -10.51
N ILE A 42 -16.73 2.91 -10.28
CA ILE A 42 -16.92 3.64 -9.02
C ILE A 42 -16.92 2.66 -7.85
N GLU A 43 -17.72 1.60 -7.95
CA GLU A 43 -17.81 0.55 -6.93
C GLU A 43 -16.45 -0.14 -6.69
N VAL A 44 -15.67 -0.36 -7.75
CA VAL A 44 -14.32 -0.95 -7.65
C VAL A 44 -13.35 0.00 -6.93
N TYR A 45 -13.33 1.28 -7.30
CA TYR A 45 -12.46 2.27 -6.68
C TYR A 45 -12.82 2.51 -5.21
N GLU A 46 -14.11 2.60 -4.88
CA GLU A 46 -14.60 2.71 -3.50
C GLU A 46 -14.21 1.48 -2.67
N SER A 47 -14.40 0.28 -3.22
CA SER A 47 -14.02 -0.98 -2.56
C SER A 47 -12.50 -1.05 -2.33
N PHE A 48 -11.71 -0.65 -3.32
CA PHE A 48 -10.25 -0.61 -3.20
C PHE A 48 -9.79 0.39 -2.14
N GLY A 49 -10.35 1.60 -2.13
CA GLY A 49 -10.08 2.61 -1.11
C GLY A 49 -10.43 2.14 0.30
N LYS A 50 -11.53 1.39 0.45
CA LYS A 50 -11.91 0.76 1.73
C LYS A 50 -10.88 -0.28 2.18
N VAL A 51 -10.44 -1.17 1.27
CA VAL A 51 -9.44 -2.20 1.57
C VAL A 51 -8.12 -1.57 1.99
N ILE A 52 -7.61 -0.60 1.22
CA ILE A 52 -6.34 0.07 1.53
C ILE A 52 -6.41 0.74 2.91
N ARG A 53 -7.51 1.43 3.22
CA ARG A 53 -7.72 2.07 4.53
C ARG A 53 -7.73 1.06 5.67
N GLU A 54 -8.41 -0.07 5.49
CA GLU A 54 -8.50 -1.11 6.52
C GLU A 54 -7.14 -1.77 6.73
N VAL A 55 -6.45 -2.13 5.65
CA VAL A 55 -5.15 -2.78 5.67
C VAL A 55 -4.11 -1.87 6.34
N TYR A 56 -4.01 -0.60 5.92
CA TYR A 56 -3.03 0.34 6.45
C TYR A 56 -3.53 1.14 7.65
N SER A 57 -4.63 0.73 8.30
CA SER A 57 -5.01 1.33 9.57
C SER A 57 -3.88 1.16 10.60
N PRO A 58 -3.61 2.16 11.46
CA PRO A 58 -2.53 2.10 12.44
C PRO A 58 -2.56 0.80 13.25
N GLN A 59 -3.76 0.40 13.70
CA GLN A 59 -3.99 -0.78 14.52
C GLN A 59 -3.68 -2.06 13.75
N ASN A 60 -4.33 -2.27 12.59
CA ASN A 60 -4.19 -3.50 11.82
C ASN A 60 -2.77 -3.68 11.28
N TYR A 61 -2.11 -2.59 10.90
CA TYR A 61 -0.72 -2.64 10.46
C TYR A 61 0.20 -3.08 11.61
N MET A 62 0.13 -2.40 12.76
CA MET A 62 0.98 -2.66 13.91
C MET A 62 0.75 -4.07 14.48
N ASP A 63 -0.49 -4.53 14.55
CA ASP A 63 -0.81 -5.89 15.00
C ASP A 63 -0.26 -6.97 14.06
N ARG A 64 -0.30 -6.73 12.74
CA ARG A 64 0.32 -7.63 11.75
C ARG A 64 1.83 -7.69 11.91
N VAL A 65 2.50 -6.56 12.11
CA VAL A 65 3.96 -6.54 12.34
C VAL A 65 4.31 -7.38 13.57
N LEU A 66 3.59 -7.20 14.67
CA LEU A 66 3.82 -7.97 15.90
C LEU A 66 3.57 -9.48 15.71
N SER A 67 2.47 -9.83 15.04
CA SER A 67 2.12 -11.22 14.71
C SER A 67 3.19 -11.89 13.87
N THR A 68 3.65 -11.20 12.81
CA THR A 68 4.71 -11.69 11.92
C THR A 68 6.03 -11.83 12.66
N ALA A 69 6.45 -10.84 13.46
CA ALA A 69 7.67 -10.92 14.26
C ALA A 69 7.63 -12.07 15.28
N GLY A 70 6.45 -12.37 15.84
CA GLY A 70 6.24 -13.50 16.73
C GLY A 70 6.44 -14.85 16.04
N ARG A 71 5.88 -15.00 14.83
CA ARG A 71 5.89 -16.24 14.04
C ARG A 71 7.23 -16.51 13.35
N LEU A 72 7.98 -15.48 13.00
CA LEU A 72 9.22 -15.64 12.25
C LEU A 72 10.36 -16.15 13.15
N LYS A 73 11.01 -17.24 12.73
CA LYS A 73 12.22 -17.77 13.38
C LYS A 73 13.45 -16.99 12.94
N LEU A 74 13.58 -15.76 13.41
CA LEU A 74 14.73 -14.91 13.14
C LEU A 74 15.93 -15.35 13.98
N LYS A 75 17.03 -15.69 13.31
CA LYS A 75 18.34 -15.90 13.94
C LYS A 75 19.34 -14.93 13.32
N ARG A 76 20.00 -14.14 14.16
CA ARG A 76 21.06 -13.23 13.71
C ARG A 76 22.29 -14.07 13.36
N LYS A 77 22.66 -14.10 12.08
CA LYS A 77 23.84 -14.84 11.60
C LYS A 77 25.16 -14.07 11.80
N HIS A 78 25.11 -12.75 11.94
CA HIS A 78 26.28 -11.89 12.07
C HIS A 78 26.18 -11.00 13.32
N LEU A 79 27.15 -11.14 14.24
CA LEU A 79 27.32 -10.22 15.37
C LEU A 79 28.04 -8.98 14.84
N GLY A 80 27.29 -7.91 14.63
CA GLY A 80 27.80 -6.67 14.05
C GLY A 80 28.79 -5.95 14.96
N SER A 81 29.67 -5.14 14.36
CA SER A 81 30.61 -4.28 15.09
C SER A 81 29.90 -3.24 15.96
N TRP A 82 30.58 -2.72 16.98
CA TRP A 82 30.08 -1.63 17.84
C TRP A 82 29.60 -0.41 17.04
N PHE A 83 30.27 -0.10 15.92
CA PHE A 83 29.87 0.99 15.02
C PHE A 83 28.51 0.73 14.35
N GLU A 84 28.24 -0.52 13.96
CA GLU A 84 26.95 -0.91 13.39
C GLU A 84 25.84 -0.79 14.43
N LEU A 85 26.10 -1.24 15.66
CA LEU A 85 25.15 -1.08 16.77
C LEU A 85 24.82 0.39 17.01
N LYS A 86 25.82 1.28 17.03
CA LYS A 86 25.61 2.73 17.17
C LYS A 86 24.76 3.31 16.03
N ARG A 87 25.01 2.88 14.79
CA ARG A 87 24.21 3.28 13.62
C ARG A 87 22.76 2.80 13.74
N MET A 88 22.55 1.55 14.16
CA MET A 88 21.22 0.99 14.38
C MET A 88 20.45 1.74 15.47
N VAL A 89 21.09 2.04 16.61
CA VAL A 89 20.49 2.81 17.70
C VAL A 89 20.07 4.20 17.22
N ARG A 90 20.92 4.88 16.45
CA ARG A 90 20.56 6.18 15.85
C ARG A 90 19.38 6.06 14.89
N GLY A 91 19.34 5.03 14.05
CA GLY A 91 18.21 4.73 13.16
C GLY A 91 16.91 4.50 13.94
N PHE A 92 16.97 3.71 15.01
CA PHE A 92 15.86 3.47 15.93
C PHE A 92 15.33 4.77 16.52
N PHE A 93 16.18 5.66 17.03
CA PHE A 93 15.73 6.92 17.61
C PHE A 93 15.02 7.81 16.58
N ASN A 94 15.51 7.86 15.34
CA ASN A 94 14.84 8.61 14.27
C ASN A 94 13.42 8.07 14.01
N ILE A 95 13.27 6.74 13.95
CA ILE A 95 11.97 6.08 13.77
C ILE A 95 11.07 6.35 14.98
N ALA A 96 11.60 6.22 16.20
CA ALA A 96 10.88 6.41 17.45
C ALA A 96 10.34 7.85 17.56
N ILE A 97 11.14 8.86 17.19
CA ILE A 97 10.71 10.25 17.15
C ILE A 97 9.56 10.43 16.14
N GLY A 98 9.72 9.91 14.91
CA GLY A 98 8.68 9.99 13.88
C GLY A 98 7.36 9.34 14.31
N MET A 99 7.43 8.15 14.89
CA MET A 99 6.25 7.42 15.38
C MET A 99 5.61 8.05 16.61
N THR A 100 6.41 8.63 17.52
CA THR A 100 5.88 9.22 18.75
C THR A 100 5.20 10.56 18.50
N ARG A 101 5.60 11.30 17.46
CA ARG A 101 4.95 12.55 17.04
C ARG A 101 3.51 12.35 16.58
N ASN A 102 3.16 11.18 16.03
CA ASN A 102 1.79 10.90 15.59
C ASN A 102 0.96 10.30 16.76
N PRO A 103 -0.09 11.00 17.24
CA PRO A 103 -0.88 10.54 18.37
C PRO A 103 -1.63 9.23 18.11
N ALA A 104 -1.96 8.92 16.85
CA ALA A 104 -2.64 7.69 16.48
C ALA A 104 -1.74 6.45 16.58
N THR A 105 -0.43 6.59 16.31
CA THR A 105 0.52 5.48 16.28
C THR A 105 1.33 5.35 17.56
N ARG A 106 1.57 6.43 18.33
CA ARG A 106 2.47 6.43 19.50
C ARG A 106 2.22 5.28 20.47
N ARG A 107 0.96 5.04 20.85
CA ARG A 107 0.60 4.01 21.84
C ARG A 107 0.84 2.60 21.29
N LEU A 108 0.49 2.38 20.02
CA LEU A 108 0.66 1.10 19.34
C LEU A 108 2.14 0.79 19.13
N TYR A 109 2.92 1.80 18.71
CA TYR A 109 4.36 1.73 18.52
C TYR A 109 5.08 1.33 19.81
N TRP A 110 4.83 2.03 20.92
CA TRP A 110 5.50 1.71 22.19
C TRP A 110 5.07 0.34 22.71
N ARG A 111 3.77 0.00 22.66
CA ARG A 111 3.27 -1.34 23.01
C ARG A 111 4.01 -2.43 22.24
N ASN A 112 4.16 -2.27 20.93
CA ASN A 112 4.83 -3.23 20.07
C ASN A 112 6.34 -3.28 20.32
N THR A 113 6.97 -2.13 20.50
CA THR A 113 8.41 -2.00 20.80
C THR A 113 8.78 -2.74 22.08
N PHE A 114 8.01 -2.59 23.16
CA PHE A 114 8.24 -3.35 24.39
C PHE A 114 8.04 -4.85 24.18
N ARG A 115 6.98 -5.26 23.48
CA ARG A 115 6.72 -6.69 23.21
C ARG A 115 7.82 -7.33 22.37
N THR A 116 8.31 -6.66 21.34
CA THR A 116 9.33 -7.22 20.44
C THR A 116 10.71 -7.18 21.06
N ALA A 117 11.01 -6.22 21.94
CA ALA A 117 12.23 -6.22 22.74
C ALA A 117 12.34 -7.48 23.62
N LEU A 118 11.23 -7.89 24.24
CA LEU A 118 11.17 -9.13 25.05
C LEU A 118 11.33 -10.42 24.22
N MET A 119 11.08 -10.38 22.91
CA MET A 119 11.24 -11.54 22.02
C MET A 119 12.68 -11.73 21.52
N GLY A 120 13.58 -10.80 21.82
CA GLY A 120 14.99 -10.83 21.43
C GLY A 120 15.36 -9.85 20.31
N PHE A 121 16.65 -9.52 20.24
CA PHE A 121 17.16 -8.43 19.41
C PHE A 121 16.83 -8.57 17.91
N ALA A 122 16.94 -9.78 17.34
CA ALA A 122 16.67 -9.99 15.92
C ALA A 122 15.21 -9.71 15.54
N LYS A 123 14.26 -10.10 16.40
CA LYS A 123 12.83 -9.83 16.22
C LYS A 123 12.51 -8.35 16.44
N PHE A 124 13.17 -7.74 17.41
CA PHE A 124 13.08 -6.30 17.65
C PHE A 124 13.52 -5.50 16.43
N GLU A 125 14.71 -5.76 15.88
CA GLU A 125 15.22 -5.08 14.69
C GLU A 125 14.26 -5.20 13.51
N TYR A 126 13.83 -6.43 13.19
CA TYR A 126 12.85 -6.68 12.13
C TYR A 126 11.55 -5.88 12.34
N ALA A 127 11.02 -5.90 13.57
CA ALA A 127 9.80 -5.17 13.88
C ALA A 127 9.99 -3.65 13.75
N GLN A 128 11.13 -3.10 14.16
CA GLN A 128 11.42 -1.66 14.00
C GLN A 128 11.52 -1.26 12.53
N SER A 129 12.18 -2.08 11.70
CA SER A 129 12.22 -1.86 10.25
C SER A 129 10.81 -1.91 9.65
N MET A 130 10.02 -2.93 9.96
CA MET A 130 8.64 -3.02 9.46
C MET A 130 7.76 -1.88 9.97
N MET A 131 7.92 -1.44 11.22
CA MET A 131 7.21 -0.28 11.72
C MET A 131 7.64 0.99 10.99
N SER A 132 8.92 1.20 10.67
CA SER A 132 9.35 2.41 9.95
C SER A 132 8.71 2.56 8.58
N LEU A 133 8.43 1.46 7.87
CA LEU A 133 7.68 1.49 6.60
C LEU A 133 6.32 2.19 6.73
N TYR A 134 5.66 2.10 7.90
CA TYR A 134 4.39 2.77 8.14
C TYR A 134 4.48 4.31 8.04
N LEU A 135 5.64 4.91 8.35
CA LEU A 135 5.83 6.35 8.18
C LEU A 135 5.70 6.80 6.72
N HIS A 136 5.96 5.88 5.77
CA HIS A 136 5.81 6.13 4.34
C HIS A 136 4.40 5.78 3.84
N PHE A 137 3.74 4.79 4.45
CA PHE A 137 2.40 4.36 4.02
C PHE A 137 1.30 5.37 4.29
N GLY A 138 1.43 6.23 5.31
CA GLY A 138 0.46 7.30 5.56
C GLY A 138 0.32 8.22 4.34
N PRO A 139 1.39 8.95 3.96
CA PRO A 139 1.40 9.81 2.77
C PRO A 139 0.99 9.09 1.48
N GLN A 140 1.45 7.85 1.29
CA GLN A 140 1.08 7.05 0.11
C GLN A 140 -0.41 6.68 0.08
N THR A 141 -0.99 6.32 1.24
CA THR A 141 -2.42 6.01 1.32
C THR A 141 -3.27 7.24 1.02
N ASP A 142 -2.86 8.41 1.49
CA ASP A 142 -3.54 9.67 1.20
C ASP A 142 -3.42 10.04 -0.28
N PHE A 143 -2.25 9.84 -0.89
CA PHE A 143 -2.04 10.04 -2.33
C PHE A 143 -2.92 9.12 -3.17
N ILE A 144 -2.91 7.80 -2.89
CA ILE A 144 -3.76 6.83 -3.58
C ILE A 144 -5.23 7.23 -3.46
N ARG A 145 -5.66 7.69 -2.28
CA ARG A 145 -7.04 8.14 -2.07
C ARG A 145 -7.38 9.35 -2.94
N GLN A 146 -6.53 10.38 -2.98
CA GLN A 146 -6.75 11.55 -3.83
C GLN A 146 -6.90 11.16 -5.30
N GLN A 147 -6.08 10.22 -5.77
CA GLN A 147 -6.13 9.73 -7.14
C GLN A 147 -7.41 8.92 -7.43
N LEU A 148 -7.88 8.12 -6.46
CA LEU A 148 -9.17 7.44 -6.56
C LEU A 148 -10.34 8.44 -6.60
N ASP A 149 -10.30 9.49 -5.78
CA ASP A 149 -11.33 10.53 -5.74
C ASP A 149 -11.41 11.28 -7.08
N ILE A 150 -10.26 11.63 -7.69
CA ILE A 150 -10.18 12.22 -9.04
C ILE A 150 -10.80 11.27 -10.09
N SER A 151 -10.44 9.99 -10.02
CA SER A 151 -10.94 8.96 -10.96
C SER A 151 -12.46 8.77 -10.86
N ILE A 152 -13.01 8.80 -9.64
CA ILE A 152 -14.45 8.72 -9.39
C ILE A 152 -15.16 9.97 -9.95
N GLN A 153 -14.61 11.16 -9.70
CA GLN A 153 -15.19 12.41 -10.17
C GLN A 153 -15.22 12.47 -11.70
N TYR A 154 -14.12 12.10 -12.36
CA TYR A 154 -14.06 12.01 -13.82
C TYR A 154 -15.09 11.02 -14.39
N THR A 155 -15.36 9.91 -13.68
CA THR A 155 -16.40 8.95 -14.08
C THR A 155 -17.82 9.53 -13.93
N ARG A 156 -18.05 10.39 -12.93
CA ARG A 156 -19.36 11.03 -12.67
C ARG A 156 -19.68 12.18 -13.62
N GLU A 157 -18.66 12.89 -14.12
CA GLU A 157 -18.80 14.02 -15.05
C GLU A 157 -19.21 13.61 -16.48
N GLY A 158 -19.52 12.34 -16.71
CA GLY A 158 -20.26 11.89 -17.88
C GLY A 158 -19.41 11.31 -19.00
N THR A 159 -18.12 11.06 -18.79
CA THR A 159 -17.30 10.34 -19.77
C THR A 159 -17.72 8.87 -19.81
N PRO A 160 -18.25 8.35 -20.95
CA PRO A 160 -18.72 6.98 -21.03
C PRO A 160 -17.53 6.02 -21.04
N TYR A 161 -17.30 5.37 -19.91
CA TYR A 161 -16.35 4.26 -19.84
C TYR A 161 -16.98 2.99 -20.41
N PRO A 162 -16.22 2.20 -21.19
CA PRO A 162 -16.69 0.91 -21.68
C PRO A 162 -16.92 -0.03 -20.50
N ARG A 163 -18.14 -0.56 -20.36
CA ARG A 163 -18.51 -1.63 -19.42
C ARG A 163 -18.84 -2.90 -20.20
N GLN A 164 -18.42 -4.06 -19.67
CA GLN A 164 -18.91 -5.33 -20.18
C GLN A 164 -20.29 -5.58 -19.57
N VAL A 165 -21.34 -5.23 -20.32
CA VAL A 165 -22.68 -5.71 -20.02
C VAL A 165 -22.71 -7.18 -20.44
N VAL A 166 -22.65 -8.10 -19.48
CA VAL A 166 -22.93 -9.51 -19.78
C VAL A 166 -24.40 -9.55 -20.21
N ARG A 167 -24.64 -9.66 -21.51
CA ARG A 167 -25.98 -9.93 -22.02
C ARG A 167 -26.33 -11.31 -21.49
N LYS A 168 -27.25 -11.41 -20.52
CA LYS A 168 -27.89 -12.69 -20.23
C LYS A 168 -28.62 -13.07 -21.52
N GLU A 169 -28.07 -14.03 -22.25
CA GLU A 169 -28.82 -14.70 -23.30
C GLU A 169 -29.99 -15.39 -22.61
N ALA A 170 -31.19 -14.87 -22.84
CA ALA A 170 -32.41 -15.57 -22.49
C ALA A 170 -32.43 -16.85 -23.34
N SER A 171 -32.19 -17.99 -22.70
CA SER A 171 -32.51 -19.31 -23.23
C SER A 171 -33.88 -19.71 -22.75
#